data_AF-A0A385N5K5-F1
#
_entry.id   AF-A0A385N5K5-F1
#
_cell.length_a   1.000
_cell.length_b   1.000
_cell.length_c   1.000
_cell.angle_alpha   90.00
_cell.angle_beta   90.00
_cell.angle_gamma   90.00
#
_symmetry.space_group_name_H-M   'P 1'
#
loop_
_entity.id
_entity.type
_entity.pdbx_description
1 polymer ?
#
loop_
_entity_poly.entity_id
_entity_poly.type
_entity_poly.pdbx_seq_one_letter_code
_entity_poly.pdbx_strand_id
1 'polypeptide(L)' 'MNLKVGDFVIPYDEAEAQKQANWNPQGDLKVISIRIGKRSRETIVTAVEERGVRYYSLDIAFKKVNILGKA' A
#
# COMPACT_ATOMS: atom_id res chain seq x y z
N MET A 1 8.47 5.91 5.28
CA MET A 1 8.79 4.48 5.50
C MET A 1 9.28 3.92 4.17
N ASN A 2 10.37 3.15 4.10
CA ASN A 2 10.93 2.77 2.78
C ASN A 2 10.30 1.47 2.26
N LEU A 3 9.12 1.57 1.64
CA LEU A 3 8.43 0.44 1.00
C LEU A 3 9.16 0.03 -0.29
N LYS A 4 9.12 -1.26 -0.63
CA LYS A 4 9.67 -1.79 -1.87
C LYS A 4 8.63 -2.63 -2.61
N VAL A 5 8.80 -2.75 -3.93
CA VAL A 5 8.03 -3.69 -4.74
C VAL A 5 8.27 -5.11 -4.21
N GLY A 6 7.18 -5.85 -4.00
CA GLY A 6 7.18 -7.18 -3.40
C GLY A 6 6.89 -7.21 -1.91
N ASP A 7 6.94 -6.08 -1.21
CA ASP A 7 6.57 -6.00 0.21
C ASP A 7 5.07 -6.27 0.39
N PHE A 8 4.72 -6.95 1.48
CA PHE A 8 3.35 -7.04 1.95
C PHE A 8 3.03 -5.86 2.86
N VAL A 9 1.87 -5.27 2.67
CA VAL A 9 1.39 -4.08 3.38
C VAL A 9 -0.07 -4.24 3.73
N ILE A 10 -0.49 -3.56 4.80
CA ILE A 10 -1.89 -3.39 5.19
C ILE A 10 -2.23 -1.90 5.19
N PRO A 11 -3.51 -1.54 5.08
CA PRO A 11 -3.95 -0.17 5.38
C PRO A 11 -3.53 0.22 6.79
N TYR A 12 -3.08 1.46 6.96
CA TYR A 12 -2.65 1.97 8.27
C TYR A 12 -3.39 3.25 8.65
N ASP A 13 -3.37 4.24 7.77
CA ASP A 13 -4.10 5.48 7.97
C ASP A 13 -5.44 5.39 7.24
N GLU A 14 -6.49 5.10 8.01
CA GLU A 14 -7.85 5.01 7.50
C GLU A 14 -8.34 6.34 6.91
N ALA A 15 -7.85 7.50 7.35
CA ALA A 15 -8.28 8.80 6.83
C ALA A 15 -7.70 9.07 5.43
N GLU A 16 -6.45 8.69 5.19
CA GLU A 16 -5.84 8.71 3.85
C GLU A 16 -6.44 7.63 2.94
N ALA A 17 -6.69 6.44 3.48
CA ALA A 17 -7.34 5.35 2.75
C ALA A 17 -8.78 5.71 2.33
N GLN A 18 -9.57 6.35 3.22
CA GLN A 18 -10.94 6.76 2.95
C GLN A 18 -11.08 7.88 1.91
N LYS A 19 -9.99 8.63 1.59
CA LYS A 19 -9.99 9.56 0.45
C LYS A 19 -10.23 8.82 -0.87
N GLN A 20 -10.02 7.51 -0.91
CA GLN A 20 -10.45 6.67 -2.03
C GLN A 20 -11.79 6.02 -1.72
N ALA A 21 -12.80 6.34 -2.51
CA ALA A 21 -14.19 5.91 -2.31
C ALA A 21 -14.44 4.39 -2.31
N ASN A 22 -13.42 3.54 -2.46
CA ASN A 22 -13.53 2.07 -2.52
C ASN A 22 -12.40 1.34 -1.78
N TRP A 23 -11.78 1.96 -0.79
CA TRP A 23 -10.67 1.34 -0.05
C TRP A 23 -11.18 0.30 0.97
N ASN A 24 -11.36 -0.94 0.52
CA ASN A 24 -11.76 -2.07 1.35
C ASN A 24 -10.97 -3.35 1.01
N PRO A 25 -9.66 -3.37 1.26
CA PRO A 25 -8.82 -4.53 0.94
C PRO A 25 -9.15 -5.69 1.88
N GLN A 26 -9.37 -6.87 1.30
CA GLN A 26 -9.61 -8.10 2.08
C GLN A 26 -8.32 -8.89 2.22
N GLY A 27 -7.50 -8.49 3.20
CA GLY A 27 -6.25 -9.17 3.56
C GLY A 27 -4.99 -8.36 3.25
N ASP A 28 -3.85 -9.06 3.19
CA ASP A 28 -2.56 -8.44 2.93
C ASP A 28 -2.46 -8.00 1.46
N LEU A 29 -1.98 -6.77 1.25
CA LEU A 29 -1.73 -6.21 -0.06
C LEU A 29 -0.26 -6.38 -0.43
N LYS A 30 0.03 -6.75 -1.67
CA LYS A 30 1.40 -6.81 -2.18
C LYS A 30 1.72 -5.58 -3.00
N VAL A 31 2.81 -4.88 -2.67
CA VAL A 31 3.26 -3.72 -3.43
C VAL A 31 3.75 -4.18 -4.81
N ILE A 32 3.18 -3.61 -5.87
CA ILE A 32 3.54 -3.92 -7.27
C ILE A 32 4.23 -2.76 -7.98
N SER A 33 4.05 -1.53 -7.50
CA SER A 33 4.65 -0.34 -8.10
C SER A 33 4.80 0.76 -7.07
N ILE A 34 5.88 1.53 -7.21
CA ILE A 34 6.14 2.75 -6.43
C ILE A 34 6.54 3.83 -7.41
N ARG A 35 5.89 4.98 -7.36
CA ARG A 35 6.13 6.13 -8.24
C ARG A 35 6.24 7.39 -7.41
N ILE A 36 7.16 8.27 -7.79
CA ILE A 36 7.29 9.60 -7.16
C ILE A 36 6.63 10.63 -8.07
N GLY A 37 5.67 11.37 -7.53
CA GLY A 37 5.00 12.44 -8.24
C GLY A 37 5.99 13.55 -8.62
N LYS A 38 6.11 13.86 -9.92
CA LYS A 38 7.08 14.87 -10.40
C LYS A 38 6.86 16.27 -9.80
N ARG A 39 5.59 16.62 -9.51
CA ARG A 39 5.20 17.94 -9.00
C ARG A 39 5.03 17.98 -7.49
N SER A 40 4.30 17.01 -6.91
CA SER A 40 4.07 16.96 -5.46
C SER A 40 5.26 16.39 -4.68
N ARG A 41 6.19 15.68 -5.36
CA ARG A 41 7.27 14.89 -4.74
C ARG A 41 6.77 13.79 -3.78
N GLU A 42 5.49 13.49 -3.82
CA GLU A 42 4.88 12.45 -3.01
C GLU A 42 5.16 11.07 -3.56
N THR A 43 5.28 10.09 -2.67
CA THR A 43 5.48 8.69 -3.04
C THR A 43 4.13 8.01 -3.12
N ILE A 44 3.73 7.65 -4.34
CA ILE A 44 2.51 6.91 -4.62
C ILE A 44 2.85 5.43 -4.73
N VAL A 45 2.21 4.63 -3.92
CA VAL A 45 2.34 3.17 -3.86
C VAL A 45 1.11 2.55 -4.50
N THR A 46 1.33 1.56 -5.36
CA THR A 46 0.28 0.69 -5.88
C THR A 46 0.49 -0.69 -5.30
N ALA A 47 -0.53 -1.19 -4.60
CA ALA A 47 -0.57 -2.52 -4.04
C ALA A 47 -1.75 -3.31 -4.60
N VAL A 48 -1.63 -4.63 -4.62
CA VAL A 48 -2.64 -5.54 -5.16
C VAL A 48 -3.01 -6.56 -4.08
N GLU A 49 -4.31 -6.84 -3.93
CA GLU A 49 -4.77 -7.96 -3.12
C GLU A 49 -4.72 -9.28 -3.90
N GLU A 50 -4.89 -10.40 -3.20
CA GLU A 50 -4.86 -11.74 -3.80
C GLU A 50 -5.88 -11.91 -4.93
N ARG A 51 -7.06 -11.27 -4.83
CA ARG A 51 -8.12 -11.30 -5.85
C ARG A 51 -7.82 -10.43 -7.08
N GLY A 52 -6.70 -9.71 -7.08
CA GLY A 52 -6.26 -8.88 -8.20
C GLY A 52 -6.77 -7.44 -8.18
N VAL A 53 -7.52 -7.02 -7.15
CA VAL A 53 -7.94 -5.61 -6.99
C VAL A 53 -6.73 -4.77 -6.62
N ARG A 54 -6.60 -3.61 -7.29
CA ARG A 54 -5.46 -2.71 -7.12
C ARG A 54 -5.87 -1.48 -6.33
N TYR A 55 -5.06 -1.16 -5.35
CA TYR A 55 -5.19 0.01 -4.48
C TYR A 55 -3.99 0.92 -4.71
N TYR A 56 -4.23 2.23 -4.81
CA TYR A 56 -3.19 3.22 -5.08
C TYR A 56 -3.29 4.33 -4.06
N SER A 57 -2.28 4.58 -3.23
CA SER A 57 -2.31 5.71 -2.30
C SER A 57 -0.90 6.17 -1.95
N LEU A 58 -0.78 7.18 -1.09
CA LEU A 58 0.50 7.61 -0.56
C LEU A 58 1.15 6.51 0.27
N ASP A 59 2.47 6.52 0.36
CA ASP A 59 3.23 5.57 1.17
C ASP A 59 2.79 5.56 2.65
N ILE A 60 2.34 6.71 3.16
CA ILE A 60 1.81 6.86 4.52
C ILE A 60 0.51 6.09 4.77
N ALA A 61 -0.28 5.80 3.74
CA ALA A 61 -1.52 5.05 3.85
C ALA A 61 -1.29 3.56 4.10
N PHE A 62 -0.04 3.09 3.94
CA PHE A 62 0.33 1.69 4.02
C PHE A 62 1.31 1.42 5.18
N LYS A 63 1.11 0.31 5.87
CA LYS A 63 2.06 -0.24 6.83
C LYS A 63 2.57 -1.57 6.35
N LYS A 64 3.90 -1.68 6.22
CA LYS A 64 4.61 -2.92 5.91
C LYS A 64 4.33 -3.97 6.97
N VAL A 65 3.94 -5.14 6.51
CA VAL A 65 3.84 -6.35 7.32
C VAL A 65 5.20 -7.03 7.23
N ASN A 66 5.90 -7.12 8.37
CA ASN A 66 7.02 -8.03 8.46
C ASN A 66 6.44 -9.43 8.64
N ILE A 67 6.52 -10.24 7.59
CA ILE A 67 6.41 -11.70 7.71
C ILE A 67 7.74 -12.15 8.35
N LEU A 68 7.95 -11.78 9.62
CA LEU A 68 8.92 -12.46 10.45
C LEU A 68 8.37 -13.88 10.59
N GLY A 69 9.10 -14.82 10.02
CA GLY A 69 8.75 -16.23 10.05
C GLY A 69 8.32 -16.63 11.45
N LYS A 70 7.27 -17.46 11.50
CA LYS A 70 7.06 -18.39 12.61
C LYS A 70 8.43 -18.92 13.05
N ALA A 71 8.87 -18.53 14.23
CA ALA A 71 9.85 -19.30 14.99
C ALA A 71 9.14 -20.54 15.53
#